data_AF-A0A127SZ48-F1
#
_entry.id   AF-A0A127SZ48-F1
#
_cell.length_a   1.000
_cell.length_b   1.000
_cell.length_c   1.000
_cell.angle_alpha   90.00
_cell.angle_beta   90.00
_cell.angle_gamma   90.00
#
_symmetry.space_group_name_H-M   'P 1'
#
loop_
_entity.id
_entity.type
_entity.pdbx_description
1 polymer ?
#
loop_
_entity_poly.entity_id
_entity_poly.type
_entity_poly.pdbx_seq_one_letter_code
_entity_poly.pdbx_strand_id
1 'polypeptide(L)'
;MKKKIIASLPLIAMASTGAVFAQSSVNLYGNLDEAVTVIDGKKTWSGLNSGGSSDSYFGLRGQEDLGNGLKAQFVLESGINADTGTGENGSGLDFKRRATVGVLGNFGEVHLGRDETAAYKAMDRYDVFNHAGIGGSRAWTLHNDRDDERKDNMIAYVSPNFGGLTFAANYAFGEQGNGTWKTKAYYNAAVSYENGPWSAAFAAEQQNNIDYGTSDIRQRAYSLGGSYDFGVAKVAAAYRQANNQPAGQSDYKDKTYTLGASAPVGAAGLVKASYNRYE
;
A
#
# COMPACT_ATOMS: atom_id res chain seq x y z
N MET A 1 -23.33 47.99 -29.44
CA MET A 1 -23.68 48.06 -28.00
C MET A 1 -23.27 46.72 -27.41
N LYS A 2 -22.23 46.54 -26.58
CA LYS A 2 -21.71 47.31 -25.44
C LYS A 2 -20.18 47.45 -25.55
N LYS A 3 -19.66 48.68 -25.39
CA LYS A 3 -18.24 49.03 -25.17
C LYS A 3 -18.01 49.19 -23.67
N LYS A 4 -16.94 48.64 -23.08
CA LYS A 4 -16.21 49.17 -21.89
C LYS A 4 -14.78 48.61 -21.92
N ILE A 5 -13.83 49.36 -22.46
CA ILE A 5 -12.83 50.24 -21.79
C ILE A 5 -11.67 49.43 -21.18
N ILE A 6 -10.54 49.55 -21.89
CA ILE A 6 -9.17 49.24 -21.47
C ILE A 6 -8.77 50.28 -20.41
N ALA A 7 -8.20 49.84 -19.30
CA ALA A 7 -7.48 50.70 -18.37
C ALA A 7 -6.15 50.03 -17.99
N SER A 8 -5.07 50.79 -18.19
CA SER A 8 -3.67 50.41 -18.07
C SER A 8 -3.03 51.02 -16.81
N LEU A 9 -2.10 50.26 -16.20
CA LEU A 9 -1.00 50.64 -15.29
C LEU A 9 -1.31 51.02 -13.82
N PRO A 10 -0.39 50.77 -12.84
CA PRO A 10 1.06 50.74 -13.02
C PRO A 10 1.84 49.51 -12.51
N LEU A 11 2.98 49.34 -13.18
CA LEU A 11 4.17 48.60 -12.81
C LEU A 11 4.67 49.01 -11.41
N ILE A 12 4.68 48.09 -10.46
CA ILE A 12 5.55 48.17 -9.27
C ILE A 12 6.64 47.12 -9.47
N ALA A 13 7.83 47.62 -9.80
CA ALA A 13 9.06 46.86 -9.71
C ALA A 13 9.37 46.63 -8.23
N MET A 14 8.96 45.48 -7.69
CA MET A 14 9.65 44.88 -6.56
C MET A 14 10.78 44.04 -7.12
N ALA A 15 12.00 44.54 -6.98
CA ALA A 15 13.18 43.70 -6.95
C ALA A 15 13.09 42.80 -5.72
N SER A 16 12.34 41.69 -5.80
CA SER A 16 12.59 40.55 -4.95
C SER A 16 13.78 39.81 -5.57
N THR A 17 14.93 39.96 -4.94
CA THR A 17 16.01 38.97 -5.06
C THR A 17 15.36 37.59 -4.95
N GLY A 18 15.45 36.80 -6.01
CA GLY A 18 14.80 35.50 -6.12
C GLY A 18 15.30 34.53 -5.07
N ALA A 19 14.71 34.58 -3.88
CA ALA A 19 14.50 33.38 -3.10
C ALA A 19 13.43 32.61 -3.87
N VAL A 20 13.87 31.63 -4.66
CA VAL A 20 13.00 30.51 -5.02
C VAL A 20 12.66 29.87 -3.67
N PHE A 21 11.58 30.32 -3.03
CA PHE A 21 10.98 29.58 -1.94
C PHE A 21 10.44 28.32 -2.59
N ALA A 22 11.20 27.24 -2.48
CA ALA A 22 10.65 25.91 -2.60
C ALA A 22 9.39 25.86 -1.74
N GLN A 23 8.22 25.78 -2.37
CA GLN A 23 6.97 25.83 -1.65
C GLN A 23 6.76 24.48 -0.96
N SER A 24 7.21 24.39 0.30
CA SER A 24 6.82 23.31 1.20
C SER A 24 5.29 23.30 1.28
N SER A 25 4.70 22.14 0.98
CA SER A 25 3.24 21.98 1.05
C SER A 25 2.91 20.84 1.98
N VAL A 26 1.86 21.05 2.79
CA VAL A 26 1.24 20.00 3.61
C VAL A 26 -0.17 19.81 3.07
N ASN A 27 -0.49 18.57 2.73
CA ASN A 27 -1.76 18.18 2.17
C ASN A 27 -2.48 17.27 3.16
N LEU A 28 -3.70 17.66 3.53
CA LEU A 28 -4.68 16.76 4.13
C LEU A 28 -5.39 16.00 3.01
N TYR A 29 -5.46 14.68 3.14
CA TYR A 29 -6.12 13.80 2.18
C TYR A 29 -6.85 12.67 2.90
N GLY A 30 -7.71 11.94 2.19
CA GLY A 30 -8.43 10.82 2.77
C GLY A 30 -9.53 10.31 1.84
N ASN A 31 -10.20 9.27 2.31
CA ASN A 31 -11.33 8.62 1.67
C ASN A 31 -12.29 8.12 2.77
N LEU A 32 -13.60 8.22 2.51
CA LEU A 32 -14.63 7.63 3.35
C LEU A 32 -15.51 6.75 2.47
N ASP A 33 -15.54 5.47 2.81
CA ASP A 33 -16.29 4.42 2.13
C ASP A 33 -17.17 3.70 3.16
N GLU A 34 -18.49 3.75 2.93
CA GLU A 34 -19.48 3.04 3.73
C GLU A 34 -20.31 2.14 2.83
N ALA A 35 -20.60 0.93 3.31
CA ALA A 35 -21.41 -0.03 2.60
C ALA A 35 -22.48 -0.66 3.49
N VAL A 36 -23.62 -0.96 2.88
CA VAL A 36 -24.58 -1.89 3.45
C VAL A 36 -24.18 -3.28 2.97
N THR A 37 -23.69 -4.11 3.89
CA THR A 37 -23.20 -5.45 3.57
C THR A 37 -24.15 -6.50 4.13
N VAL A 38 -24.37 -7.55 3.35
CA VAL A 38 -25.14 -8.74 3.74
C VAL A 38 -24.26 -9.96 3.50
N ILE A 39 -24.05 -10.76 4.54
CA ILE A 39 -23.32 -12.02 4.51
C ILE A 39 -24.31 -13.12 4.88
N ASP A 40 -24.50 -14.06 3.95
CA ASP A 40 -25.30 -15.26 4.17
C ASP A 40 -24.39 -16.50 4.17
N GLY A 41 -24.48 -17.31 5.21
CA GLY A 41 -23.57 -18.43 5.45
C GLY A 41 -23.82 -19.11 6.80
N LYS A 42 -22.81 -19.81 7.35
CA LYS A 42 -22.95 -20.50 8.67
C LYS A 42 -23.34 -19.54 9.79
N LYS A 43 -22.92 -18.28 9.70
CA LYS A 43 -23.43 -17.16 10.49
C LYS A 43 -23.88 -16.09 9.51
N THR A 44 -25.13 -15.67 9.64
CA THR A 44 -25.69 -14.58 8.85
C THR A 44 -25.39 -13.25 9.53
N TRP A 45 -25.04 -12.23 8.75
CA TRP A 45 -24.84 -10.88 9.25
C TRP A 45 -25.32 -9.86 8.21
N SER A 46 -25.90 -8.77 8.67
CA SER A 46 -26.28 -7.64 7.82
C SER A 46 -26.14 -6.35 8.61
N GLY A 47 -25.60 -5.31 7.99
CA GLY A 47 -25.44 -4.01 8.63
C GLY A 47 -24.73 -2.99 7.76
N LEU A 48 -24.52 -1.82 8.33
CA LEU A 48 -23.59 -0.84 7.81
C LEU A 48 -22.17 -1.26 8.22
N ASN A 49 -21.21 -1.14 7.32
CA ASN A 49 -19.79 -1.33 7.59
C ASN A 49 -18.95 -0.27 6.87
N SER A 50 -17.83 0.09 7.48
CA SER A 50 -16.76 0.84 6.79
C SER A 50 -16.08 -0.06 5.74
N GLY A 51 -15.76 0.50 4.58
CA GLY A 51 -14.89 -0.09 3.57
C GLY A 51 -15.51 -1.19 2.69
N GLY A 52 -16.47 -0.82 1.83
CA GLY A 52 -17.08 -1.74 0.86
C GLY A 52 -16.32 -1.89 -0.45
N SER A 53 -15.67 -0.83 -0.94
CA SER A 53 -14.89 -0.85 -2.19
C SER A 53 -13.46 -0.32 -2.04
N SER A 54 -13.18 0.35 -0.92
CA SER A 54 -11.89 0.95 -0.59
C SER A 54 -11.82 1.18 0.91
N ASP A 55 -10.63 1.22 1.48
CA ASP A 55 -10.49 1.53 2.91
C ASP A 55 -10.89 2.99 3.20
N SER A 56 -11.48 3.20 4.36
CA SER A 56 -11.72 4.52 4.93
C SER A 56 -10.49 4.97 5.71
N TYR A 57 -9.95 6.14 5.38
CA TYR A 57 -8.76 6.68 6.02
C TYR A 57 -8.65 8.19 5.85
N PHE A 58 -7.82 8.81 6.68
CA PHE A 58 -7.35 10.17 6.45
C PHE A 58 -5.85 10.24 6.70
N GLY A 59 -5.20 11.23 6.11
CA GLY A 59 -3.77 11.41 6.27
C GLY A 59 -3.29 12.82 6.00
N LEU A 60 -2.10 13.10 6.52
CA LEU A 60 -1.31 14.30 6.29
C LEU A 60 -0.04 13.87 5.58
N ARG A 61 0.28 14.53 4.47
CA ARG A 61 1.56 14.34 3.78
C ARG A 61 2.17 15.67 3.44
N GLY A 62 3.48 15.74 3.48
CA GLY A 62 4.20 16.94 3.07
C GLY A 62 5.51 16.63 2.38
N GLN A 63 5.95 17.58 1.57
CA GLN A 63 7.23 17.54 0.89
C GLN A 63 7.89 18.91 0.96
N GLU A 64 9.18 18.92 1.26
CA GLU A 64 10.04 20.10 1.31
C GLU A 64 11.19 19.90 0.32
N ASP A 65 11.40 20.86 -0.57
CA ASP A 65 12.57 20.85 -1.46
C ASP A 65 13.80 21.27 -0.65
N LEU A 66 14.83 20.43 -0.67
CA LEU A 66 16.11 20.69 -0.01
C LEU A 66 17.15 21.27 -0.98
N GLY A 67 16.77 21.50 -2.25
CA GLY A 67 17.63 21.93 -3.33
C GLY A 67 18.36 20.79 -4.03
N ASN A 68 18.96 21.07 -5.19
CA ASN A 68 19.76 20.13 -5.97
C ASN A 68 19.04 18.80 -6.32
N GLY A 69 17.71 18.84 -6.44
CA GLY A 69 16.90 17.65 -6.73
C GLY A 69 16.65 16.74 -5.52
N LEU A 70 17.03 17.16 -4.32
CA LEU A 70 16.76 16.44 -3.07
C LEU A 70 15.49 16.98 -2.41
N LYS A 71 14.66 16.11 -1.86
CA LYS A 71 13.43 16.50 -1.15
C LYS A 71 13.26 15.70 0.13
N ALA A 72 12.89 16.35 1.23
CA ALA A 72 12.38 15.67 2.42
C ALA A 72 10.88 15.43 2.27
N GLN A 73 10.37 14.34 2.86
CA GLN A 73 8.94 14.07 2.91
C GLN A 73 8.51 13.44 4.23
N PHE A 74 7.24 13.60 4.57
CA PHE A 74 6.58 12.84 5.63
C PHE A 74 5.18 12.40 5.20
N VAL A 75 4.70 11.31 5.80
CA VAL A 75 3.32 10.83 5.68
C VAL A 75 2.86 10.31 7.04
N LEU A 76 1.70 10.76 7.48
CA LEU A 76 0.95 10.21 8.61
C LEU A 76 -0.45 9.85 8.10
N GLU A 77 -0.82 8.58 8.16
CA GLU A 77 -2.09 8.05 7.65
C GLU A 77 -2.73 7.12 8.69
N SER A 78 -4.00 7.37 8.95
CA SER A 78 -4.81 6.68 9.93
C SER A 78 -6.04 6.08 9.27
N GLY A 79 -6.31 4.81 9.54
CA GLY A 79 -7.55 4.17 9.12
C GLY A 79 -8.70 4.55 10.05
N ILE A 80 -9.89 4.67 9.48
CA ILE A 80 -11.11 5.07 10.20
C ILE A 80 -12.20 4.04 9.92
N ASN A 81 -12.92 3.65 10.97
CA ASN A 81 -14.21 2.96 10.83
C ASN A 81 -15.31 4.03 10.72
N ALA A 82 -15.69 4.37 9.48
CA ALA A 82 -16.62 5.48 9.21
C ALA A 82 -18.00 5.26 9.86
N ASP A 83 -18.44 4.02 9.91
CA ASP A 83 -19.71 3.57 10.49
C ASP A 83 -19.81 3.74 12.02
N THR A 84 -18.67 3.72 12.73
CA THR A 84 -18.62 3.81 14.21
C THR A 84 -17.87 5.03 14.74
N GLY A 85 -17.13 5.73 13.88
CA GLY A 85 -16.30 6.87 14.23
C GLY A 85 -15.03 6.53 15.02
N THR A 86 -14.65 5.24 15.12
CA THR A 86 -13.38 4.83 15.74
C THR A 86 -12.25 4.82 14.70
N GLY A 87 -10.99 4.75 15.13
CA GLY A 87 -9.92 4.27 14.25
C GLY A 87 -10.14 2.82 13.85
N GLU A 88 -9.46 2.39 12.78
CA GLU A 88 -9.60 1.08 12.13
C GLU A 88 -9.56 -0.10 13.12
N ASN A 89 -8.77 0.00 14.19
CA ASN A 89 -8.64 -1.02 15.23
C ASN A 89 -9.77 -1.02 16.30
N GLY A 90 -10.88 -0.31 16.06
CA GLY A 90 -12.02 -0.25 16.96
C GLY A 90 -11.83 0.66 18.19
N SER A 91 -10.72 1.39 18.28
CA SER A 91 -10.46 2.32 19.39
C SER A 91 -9.46 3.41 19.00
N GLY A 92 -9.69 4.63 19.50
CA GLY A 92 -8.78 5.77 19.31
C GLY A 92 -8.50 6.12 17.84
N LEU A 93 -7.71 7.15 17.61
CA LEU A 93 -7.12 7.42 16.30
C LEU A 93 -5.65 7.03 16.37
N ASP A 94 -5.17 6.24 15.42
CA ASP A 94 -3.76 5.84 15.35
C ASP A 94 -3.24 5.93 13.90
N PHE A 95 -1.93 6.14 13.72
CA PHE A 95 -1.32 6.23 12.38
C PHE A 95 -0.77 4.87 11.92
N LYS A 96 -1.56 3.80 12.05
CA LYS A 96 -1.12 2.45 11.71
C LYS A 96 -1.16 2.11 10.22
N ARG A 97 -1.76 2.95 9.36
CA ARG A 97 -1.69 2.74 7.91
C ARG A 97 -0.35 3.18 7.34
N ARG A 98 0.14 4.36 7.75
CA ARG A 98 1.48 4.83 7.42
C ARG A 98 1.95 5.90 8.40
N ALA A 99 3.19 5.80 8.85
CA ALA A 99 3.85 6.81 9.66
C ALA A 99 5.33 6.86 9.27
N THR A 100 5.67 7.72 8.32
CA THR A 100 7.01 7.74 7.70
C THR A 100 7.61 9.13 7.57
N VAL A 101 8.94 9.19 7.65
CA VAL A 101 9.77 10.32 7.19
C VAL A 101 10.80 9.81 6.20
N GLY A 102 11.13 10.57 5.17
CA GLY A 102 12.07 10.11 4.16
C GLY A 102 12.68 11.21 3.31
N VAL A 103 13.57 10.79 2.41
CA VAL A 103 14.27 11.66 1.46
C VAL A 103 14.17 11.06 0.08
N LEU A 104 13.85 11.91 -0.90
CA LEU A 104 13.81 11.57 -2.32
C LEU A 104 14.90 12.32 -3.07
N GLY A 105 15.41 11.73 -4.14
CA GLY A 105 16.27 12.39 -5.10
C GLY A 105 16.48 11.54 -6.36
N ASN A 106 17.53 11.84 -7.12
CA ASN A 106 17.88 11.07 -8.33
C ASN A 106 18.23 9.60 -8.04
N PHE A 107 18.51 9.26 -6.78
CA PHE A 107 18.75 7.90 -6.31
C PHE A 107 17.46 7.12 -6.03
N GLY A 108 16.28 7.75 -6.10
CA GLY A 108 15.00 7.17 -5.69
C GLY A 108 14.54 7.74 -4.35
N GLU A 109 13.97 6.89 -3.51
CA GLU A 109 13.40 7.24 -2.22
C GLU A 109 13.96 6.33 -1.13
N VAL A 110 14.36 6.92 0.00
CA VAL A 110 14.58 6.20 1.26
C VAL A 110 13.64 6.77 2.31
N HIS A 111 12.91 5.91 3.01
CA HIS A 111 12.08 6.35 4.13
C HIS A 111 12.15 5.40 5.32
N LEU A 112 11.81 5.94 6.48
CA LEU A 112 11.86 5.30 7.79
C LEU A 112 10.48 5.38 8.45
N GLY A 113 10.07 4.29 9.11
CA GLY A 113 8.83 4.24 9.91
C GLY A 113 7.90 3.10 9.51
N ARG A 114 6.63 3.16 9.93
CA ARG A 114 5.64 2.14 9.58
C ARG A 114 5.08 2.41 8.19
N ASP A 115 5.16 1.44 7.28
CA ASP A 115 4.55 1.49 5.95
C ASP A 115 4.28 0.06 5.46
N GLU A 116 3.52 -0.03 4.38
CA GLU A 116 3.34 -1.26 3.61
C GLU A 116 4.67 -1.75 3.03
N THR A 117 4.86 -3.07 3.02
CA THR A 117 6.05 -3.70 2.47
C THR A 117 6.06 -3.62 0.95
N ALA A 118 7.25 -3.61 0.36
CA ALA A 118 7.43 -3.61 -1.09
C ALA A 118 6.92 -4.90 -1.73
N ALA A 119 6.89 -6.01 -1.00
CA ALA A 119 6.33 -7.28 -1.47
C ALA A 119 4.81 -7.19 -1.59
N TYR A 120 4.16 -6.60 -0.58
CA TYR A 120 2.72 -6.30 -0.63
C TYR A 120 2.39 -5.32 -1.77
N LYS A 121 3.05 -4.16 -1.83
CA LYS A 121 2.83 -3.14 -2.89
C LYS A 121 3.09 -3.67 -4.30
N ALA A 122 4.00 -4.63 -4.46
CA ALA A 122 4.28 -5.27 -5.74
C ALA A 122 3.11 -6.12 -6.23
N MET A 123 2.29 -6.66 -5.32
CA MET A 123 1.29 -7.68 -5.61
C MET A 123 -0.15 -7.17 -5.50
N ASP A 124 -0.43 -6.29 -4.56
CA ASP A 124 -1.76 -5.70 -4.33
C ASP A 124 -2.37 -5.09 -5.60
N ARG A 125 -1.53 -4.51 -6.47
CA ARG A 125 -1.93 -3.97 -7.79
C ARG A 125 -2.59 -4.98 -8.74
N TYR A 126 -2.50 -6.29 -8.44
CA TYR A 126 -3.11 -7.36 -9.23
C TYR A 126 -4.41 -7.89 -8.62
N ASP A 127 -4.81 -7.41 -7.45
CA ASP A 127 -6.18 -7.56 -6.96
C ASP A 127 -7.07 -6.48 -7.57
N VAL A 128 -8.03 -6.89 -8.40
CA VAL A 128 -8.97 -5.94 -9.02
C VAL A 128 -9.91 -5.30 -7.97
N PHE A 129 -10.02 -5.86 -6.77
CA PHE A 129 -10.78 -5.29 -5.65
C PHE A 129 -9.95 -4.45 -4.68
N ASN A 130 -8.65 -4.26 -4.93
CA ASN A 130 -7.78 -3.39 -4.12
C ASN A 130 -7.79 -3.77 -2.63
N HIS A 131 -7.75 -5.08 -2.33
CA HIS A 131 -7.78 -5.65 -0.98
C HIS A 131 -9.02 -5.28 -0.12
N ALA A 132 -10.00 -4.57 -0.68
CA ALA A 132 -11.11 -4.01 0.08
C ALA A 132 -12.41 -4.83 -0.08
N GLY A 133 -13.26 -4.73 0.94
CA GLY A 133 -14.59 -5.32 0.96
C GLY A 133 -14.60 -6.85 0.83
N ILE A 134 -15.77 -7.40 0.51
CA ILE A 134 -15.99 -8.86 0.45
C ILE A 134 -15.28 -9.56 -0.73
N GLY A 135 -14.84 -8.79 -1.73
CA GLY A 135 -14.16 -9.29 -2.94
C GLY A 135 -12.63 -9.26 -2.87
N GLY A 136 -12.07 -8.60 -1.85
CA GLY A 136 -10.63 -8.43 -1.67
C GLY A 136 -9.88 -9.75 -1.47
N SER A 137 -8.69 -9.84 -2.05
CA SER A 137 -7.82 -11.00 -1.89
C SER A 137 -7.19 -11.03 -0.50
N ARG A 138 -7.26 -12.19 0.15
CA ARG A 138 -6.65 -12.47 1.46
C ARG A 138 -5.21 -12.98 1.39
N ALA A 139 -4.49 -12.78 0.29
CA ALA A 139 -3.16 -13.36 0.06
C ALA A 139 -2.11 -13.05 1.16
N TRP A 140 -2.25 -11.89 1.83
CA TRP A 140 -1.44 -11.44 2.99
C TRP A 140 -2.19 -11.53 4.33
N THR A 141 -3.45 -11.95 4.35
CA THR A 141 -4.27 -12.00 5.58
C THR A 141 -4.90 -13.36 5.82
N LEU A 142 -4.40 -14.41 5.14
CA LEU A 142 -4.87 -15.79 5.25
C LEU A 142 -5.02 -16.27 6.69
N HIS A 143 -4.17 -15.75 7.56
CA HIS A 143 -4.20 -16.03 8.97
C HIS A 143 -3.91 -14.74 9.72
N ASN A 144 -4.94 -14.19 10.37
CA ASN A 144 -5.10 -12.82 10.91
C ASN A 144 -3.90 -12.06 11.54
N ASP A 145 -2.72 -12.65 11.72
CA ASP A 145 -1.52 -11.98 12.24
C ASP A 145 -0.20 -12.44 11.56
N ARG A 146 -0.27 -13.33 10.55
CA ARG A 146 0.92 -14.05 10.05
C ARG A 146 1.70 -13.32 8.97
N ASP A 147 1.02 -12.47 8.21
CA ASP A 147 1.52 -11.87 6.97
C ASP A 147 1.16 -10.37 6.89
N ASP A 148 1.32 -9.60 7.98
CA ASP A 148 0.98 -8.15 7.98
C ASP A 148 1.62 -7.46 6.76
N GLU A 149 0.76 -6.89 5.93
CA GLU A 149 1.06 -6.08 4.74
C GLU A 149 1.92 -4.87 5.07
N ARG A 150 1.92 -4.43 6.33
CA ARG A 150 2.73 -3.35 6.88
C ARG A 150 3.74 -3.88 7.90
N LYS A 151 4.81 -3.13 8.12
CA LYS A 151 5.78 -3.42 9.19
C LYS A 151 6.18 -2.15 9.94
N ASP A 152 6.32 -2.28 11.25
CA ASP A 152 6.91 -1.25 12.11
C ASP A 152 8.44 -1.21 11.94
N ASN A 153 9.05 -0.13 12.43
CA ASN A 153 10.51 0.00 12.53
C ASN A 153 11.22 -0.28 11.20
N MET A 154 10.63 0.14 10.08
CA MET A 154 11.11 -0.20 8.75
C MET A 154 12.04 0.88 8.19
N ILE A 155 13.10 0.42 7.53
CA ILE A 155 13.85 1.16 6.52
C ILE A 155 13.40 0.65 5.17
N ALA A 156 13.00 1.55 4.28
CA ALA A 156 12.58 1.23 2.93
C ALA A 156 13.44 1.98 1.91
N TYR A 157 13.69 1.32 0.79
CA TYR A 157 14.26 1.92 -0.41
C TYR A 157 13.38 1.61 -1.62
N VAL A 158 13.15 2.61 -2.46
CA VAL A 158 12.50 2.47 -3.76
C VAL A 158 13.38 3.16 -4.80
N SER A 159 13.76 2.46 -5.85
CA SER A 159 14.62 3.00 -6.90
C SER A 159 13.87 4.00 -7.80
N PRO A 160 14.60 4.81 -8.59
CA PRO A 160 14.01 5.47 -9.75
C PRO A 160 13.42 4.44 -10.72
N ASN A 161 12.60 4.91 -11.65
CA ASN A 161 12.14 4.10 -12.76
C ASN A 161 13.22 4.03 -13.86
N PHE A 162 13.63 2.82 -14.23
CA PHE A 162 14.61 2.54 -15.27
C PHE A 162 13.92 1.90 -16.48
N GLY A 163 13.27 2.71 -17.31
CA GLY A 163 12.59 2.22 -18.52
C GLY A 163 11.46 1.23 -18.21
N GLY A 164 10.70 1.50 -17.15
CA GLY A 164 9.63 0.66 -16.64
C GLY A 164 10.02 -0.21 -15.45
N LEU A 165 11.32 -0.46 -15.21
CA LEU A 165 11.76 -1.24 -14.05
C LEU A 165 11.89 -0.38 -12.79
N THR A 166 11.36 -0.89 -11.67
CA THR A 166 11.54 -0.32 -10.33
C THR A 166 11.92 -1.43 -9.35
N PHE A 167 12.95 -1.18 -8.54
CA PHE A 167 13.40 -2.07 -7.47
C PHE A 167 12.98 -1.47 -6.13
N ALA A 168 12.54 -2.31 -5.20
CA ALA A 168 12.24 -1.88 -3.85
C ALA A 168 12.70 -2.93 -2.85
N ALA A 169 13.15 -2.47 -1.68
CA ALA A 169 13.60 -3.35 -0.62
C ALA A 169 13.23 -2.75 0.73
N ASN A 170 12.93 -3.62 1.69
CA ASN A 170 12.69 -3.21 3.06
C ASN A 170 13.49 -4.05 4.05
N TYR A 171 13.80 -3.42 5.17
CA TYR A 171 14.29 -4.07 6.37
C TYR A 171 13.55 -3.48 7.58
N ALA A 172 12.81 -4.32 8.31
CA ALA A 172 12.14 -3.94 9.53
C ALA A 172 12.82 -4.61 10.74
N PHE A 173 13.25 -3.79 11.69
CA PHE A 173 13.83 -4.28 12.95
C PHE A 173 12.71 -4.88 13.80
N GLY A 174 12.90 -6.11 14.26
CA GLY A 174 11.84 -6.77 15.01
C GLY A 174 11.89 -6.50 16.52
N GLU A 175 12.19 -5.26 16.92
CA GLU A 175 12.38 -4.72 18.29
C GLU A 175 11.24 -5.04 19.30
N GLN A 176 10.95 -6.32 19.49
CA GLN A 176 9.83 -6.85 20.24
C GLN A 176 10.36 -7.84 21.29
N GLY A 177 10.02 -7.58 22.56
CA GLY A 177 10.44 -8.37 23.72
C GLY A 177 11.89 -8.11 24.15
N ASN A 178 12.44 -8.99 25.00
CA ASN A 178 13.85 -8.97 25.45
C ASN A 178 14.84 -9.51 24.38
N GLY A 179 14.44 -9.53 23.11
CA GLY A 179 15.19 -10.12 22.01
C GLY A 179 16.26 -9.20 21.44
N THR A 180 17.15 -9.75 20.61
CA THR A 180 18.06 -8.95 19.78
C THR A 180 17.29 -8.24 18.66
N TRP A 181 17.88 -7.21 18.02
CA TRP A 181 17.31 -6.49 16.86
C TRP A 181 16.93 -7.38 15.65
N LYS A 182 17.38 -8.64 15.62
CA LYS A 182 17.07 -9.65 14.60
C LYS A 182 15.85 -10.52 14.94
N THR A 183 15.49 -10.59 16.22
CA THR A 183 14.27 -11.28 16.68
C THR A 183 13.11 -10.62 15.98
N LYS A 184 12.19 -11.39 15.40
CA LYS A 184 11.04 -10.86 14.62
C LYS A 184 11.35 -9.96 13.42
N ALA A 185 12.61 -9.84 13.02
CA ALA A 185 12.97 -8.99 11.89
C ALA A 185 12.30 -9.48 10.59
N TYR A 186 11.91 -8.52 9.77
CA TYR A 186 11.35 -8.76 8.44
C TYR A 186 12.23 -8.09 7.40
N TYR A 187 12.36 -8.74 6.25
CA TYR A 187 13.02 -8.14 5.10
C TYR A 187 12.49 -8.72 3.80
N ASN A 188 12.48 -7.90 2.77
CA ASN A 188 12.06 -8.31 1.45
C ASN A 188 12.76 -7.49 0.35
N ALA A 189 12.71 -8.04 -0.85
CA ALA A 189 13.04 -7.35 -2.07
C ALA A 189 11.95 -7.61 -3.12
N ALA A 190 11.64 -6.59 -3.91
CA ALA A 190 10.69 -6.65 -5.00
C ALA A 190 11.26 -5.96 -6.24
N VAL A 191 10.86 -6.48 -7.40
CA VAL A 191 11.08 -5.84 -8.70
C VAL A 191 9.75 -5.78 -9.42
N SER A 192 9.44 -4.60 -9.97
CA SER A 192 8.25 -4.35 -10.76
C SER A 192 8.65 -3.82 -12.12
N TYR A 193 7.89 -4.19 -13.14
CA TYR A 193 7.97 -3.67 -14.50
C TYR A 193 6.62 -3.11 -14.91
N GLU A 194 6.61 -1.85 -15.35
CA GLU A 194 5.43 -1.19 -15.90
C GLU A 194 5.80 -0.45 -17.18
N ASN A 195 5.20 -0.86 -18.30
CA ASN A 195 5.43 -0.21 -19.59
C ASN A 195 4.23 -0.37 -20.52
N GLY A 196 3.49 0.72 -20.71
CA GLY A 196 2.26 0.73 -21.49
C GLY A 196 1.22 -0.23 -20.89
N PRO A 197 0.70 -1.21 -21.66
CA PRO A 197 -0.33 -2.12 -21.18
C PRO A 197 0.20 -3.22 -20.24
N TRP A 198 1.52 -3.42 -20.18
CA TRP A 198 2.13 -4.48 -19.38
C TRP A 198 2.45 -4.02 -17.97
N SER A 199 2.09 -4.85 -16.99
CA SER A 199 2.65 -4.80 -15.64
C SER A 199 3.05 -6.20 -15.20
N ALA A 200 4.21 -6.35 -14.58
CA ALA A 200 4.66 -7.59 -13.94
C ALA A 200 5.45 -7.26 -12.69
N ALA A 201 5.40 -8.12 -11.68
CA ALA A 201 6.21 -7.94 -10.48
C ALA A 201 6.58 -9.28 -9.86
N PHE A 202 7.71 -9.31 -9.18
CA PHE A 202 8.17 -10.43 -8.36
C PHE A 202 8.65 -9.90 -7.02
N ALA A 203 8.36 -10.62 -5.94
CA ALA A 203 8.90 -10.31 -4.63
C ALA A 203 9.32 -11.58 -3.87
N ALA A 204 10.30 -11.42 -2.99
CA ALA A 204 10.72 -12.42 -2.04
C ALA A 204 10.85 -11.77 -0.66
N GLU A 205 10.31 -12.43 0.35
CA GLU A 205 10.23 -11.91 1.73
C GLU A 205 10.57 -13.00 2.75
N GLN A 206 11.08 -12.58 3.90
CA GLN A 206 11.24 -13.44 5.06
C GLN A 206 10.85 -12.67 6.32
N GLN A 207 10.12 -13.35 7.19
CA GLN A 207 9.87 -12.90 8.56
C GLN A 207 10.39 -13.96 9.54
N ASN A 208 11.13 -13.49 10.53
CA ASN A 208 11.58 -14.34 11.63
C ASN A 208 10.54 -14.37 12.75
N ASN A 209 10.50 -15.45 13.51
CA ASN A 209 9.78 -15.59 14.78
C ASN A 209 8.39 -14.95 14.84
N ILE A 210 7.53 -15.19 13.84
CA ILE A 210 6.12 -14.82 13.91
C ILE A 210 5.47 -15.65 15.03
N ASP A 211 4.73 -15.01 15.93
CA ASP A 211 4.02 -15.72 16.99
C ASP A 211 2.94 -16.62 16.37
N TYR A 212 3.05 -17.95 16.56
CA TYR A 212 2.11 -18.92 16.00
C TYR A 212 1.51 -19.80 17.10
N GLY A 213 0.73 -19.18 17.98
CA GLY A 213 0.06 -19.89 19.07
C GLY A 213 1.05 -20.55 20.04
N THR A 214 1.36 -21.83 19.81
CA THR A 214 2.23 -22.64 20.68
C THR A 214 3.72 -22.60 20.31
N SER A 215 4.10 -22.10 19.14
CA SER A 215 5.52 -21.91 18.79
C SER A 215 5.74 -20.74 17.84
N ASP A 216 6.96 -20.23 17.78
CA ASP A 216 7.36 -19.22 16.80
C ASP A 216 7.60 -19.88 15.44
N ILE A 217 7.21 -19.21 14.35
CA ILE A 217 7.52 -19.65 12.97
C ILE A 217 8.51 -18.72 12.29
N ARG A 218 9.41 -19.28 11.49
CA ARG A 218 10.08 -18.53 10.42
C ARG A 218 9.30 -18.74 9.14
N GLN A 219 8.94 -17.65 8.46
CA GLN A 219 8.27 -17.72 7.18
C GLN A 219 9.14 -17.14 6.08
N ARG A 220 9.18 -17.82 4.93
CA ARG A 220 9.73 -17.29 3.69
C ARG A 220 8.67 -17.35 2.61
N ALA A 221 8.41 -16.24 1.94
CA ALA A 221 7.47 -16.23 0.83
C ALA A 221 8.08 -15.65 -0.44
N TYR A 222 7.52 -16.07 -1.56
CA TYR A 222 7.76 -15.46 -2.84
C TYR A 222 6.43 -15.27 -3.55
N SER A 223 6.36 -14.19 -4.33
CA SER A 223 5.17 -13.82 -5.06
C SER A 223 5.52 -13.34 -6.46
N LEU A 224 4.62 -13.63 -7.40
CA LEU A 224 4.72 -13.23 -8.79
C LEU A 224 3.34 -12.77 -9.22
N GLY A 225 3.27 -11.64 -9.91
CA GLY A 225 2.03 -11.16 -10.48
C GLY A 225 2.24 -10.45 -11.80
N GLY A 226 1.16 -10.29 -12.53
CA GLY A 226 1.17 -9.57 -13.80
C GLY A 226 -0.23 -9.19 -14.24
N SER A 227 -0.29 -8.18 -15.11
CA SER A 227 -1.51 -7.76 -15.76
C SER A 227 -1.26 -7.24 -17.16
N TYR A 228 -2.30 -7.32 -17.99
CA TYR A 228 -2.32 -6.71 -19.31
C TYR A 228 -3.60 -5.90 -19.49
N ASP A 229 -3.46 -4.66 -19.95
CA ASP A 229 -4.58 -3.79 -20.32
C ASP A 229 -4.82 -3.84 -21.84
N PHE A 230 -5.94 -4.44 -22.24
CA PHE A 230 -6.38 -4.51 -23.64
C PHE A 230 -7.16 -3.26 -24.08
N GLY A 231 -7.32 -2.26 -23.20
CA GLY A 231 -8.16 -1.07 -23.37
C GLY A 231 -9.64 -1.36 -23.13
N VAL A 232 -10.17 -2.43 -23.72
CA VAL A 232 -11.56 -2.88 -23.50
C VAL A 232 -11.75 -3.68 -22.21
N ALA A 233 -10.66 -4.24 -21.69
CA ALA A 233 -10.61 -4.97 -20.43
C ALA A 233 -9.17 -5.05 -19.93
N LYS A 234 -8.98 -5.18 -18.62
CA LYS A 234 -7.71 -5.50 -17.99
C LYS A 234 -7.82 -6.87 -17.33
N VAL A 235 -6.82 -7.72 -17.54
CA VAL A 235 -6.71 -9.01 -16.84
C VAL A 235 -5.48 -8.97 -15.95
N ALA A 236 -5.61 -9.44 -14.71
CA ALA A 236 -4.54 -9.53 -13.74
C ALA A 236 -4.50 -10.93 -13.11
N ALA A 237 -3.31 -11.41 -12.79
CA ALA A 237 -3.13 -12.65 -12.05
C ALA A 237 -1.96 -12.50 -11.07
N ALA A 238 -2.06 -13.16 -9.93
CA ALA A 238 -1.00 -13.22 -8.94
C ALA A 238 -0.92 -14.61 -8.28
N TYR A 239 0.29 -14.95 -7.86
CA TYR A 239 0.61 -16.15 -7.12
C TYR A 239 1.50 -15.78 -5.93
N ARG A 240 1.22 -16.36 -4.77
CA ARG A 240 2.08 -16.28 -3.58
C ARG A 240 2.24 -17.68 -2.99
N GLN A 241 3.45 -18.02 -2.58
CA GLN A 241 3.70 -19.19 -1.73
C GLN A 241 4.48 -18.77 -0.50
N ALA A 242 3.91 -19.01 0.67
CA ALA A 242 4.59 -18.88 1.96
C ALA A 242 5.01 -20.26 2.46
N ASN A 243 6.29 -20.44 2.75
CA ASN A 243 6.84 -21.61 3.40
C ASN A 243 6.98 -21.29 4.89
N ASN A 244 6.19 -21.96 5.72
CA ASN A 244 6.13 -21.75 7.16
C ASN A 244 6.94 -22.85 7.88
N GLN A 245 7.87 -22.44 8.74
CA GLN A 245 8.78 -23.33 9.47
C GLN A 245 8.58 -23.14 10.98
N PRO A 246 7.54 -23.77 11.57
CA PRO A 246 7.30 -23.76 13.02
C PRO A 246 8.39 -24.51 13.79
N ALA A 247 8.79 -23.99 14.94
CA ALA A 247 9.67 -24.73 15.84
C ALA A 247 8.97 -26.00 16.36
N GLY A 248 9.63 -27.16 16.23
CA GLY A 248 9.16 -28.44 16.77
C GLY A 248 7.99 -29.08 16.02
N GLN A 249 7.61 -28.58 14.85
CA GLN A 249 6.56 -29.16 14.00
C GLN A 249 7.04 -29.30 12.55
N SER A 250 6.26 -29.96 11.70
CA SER A 250 6.56 -30.09 10.27
C SER A 250 6.33 -28.78 9.52
N ASP A 251 7.23 -28.47 8.59
CA ASP A 251 7.06 -27.37 7.64
C ASP A 251 5.76 -27.55 6.83
N TYR A 252 5.08 -26.44 6.58
CA TYR A 252 3.89 -26.41 5.71
C TYR A 252 3.94 -25.21 4.77
N LYS A 253 3.07 -25.22 3.76
CA LYS A 253 3.03 -24.20 2.72
C LYS A 253 1.63 -23.66 2.61
N ASP A 254 1.52 -22.34 2.59
CA ASP A 254 0.30 -21.64 2.20
C ASP A 254 0.49 -21.15 0.76
N LYS A 255 -0.48 -21.40 -0.10
CA LYS A 255 -0.45 -20.91 -1.49
C LYS A 255 -1.69 -20.10 -1.78
N THR A 256 -1.50 -18.96 -2.44
CA THR A 256 -2.58 -18.14 -2.94
C THR A 256 -2.47 -17.97 -4.44
N TYR A 257 -3.60 -18.14 -5.12
CA TYR A 257 -3.77 -17.86 -6.53
C TYR A 257 -4.88 -16.82 -6.68
N THR A 258 -4.61 -15.75 -7.42
CA THR A 258 -5.58 -14.71 -7.77
C THR A 258 -5.64 -14.59 -9.27
N LEU A 259 -6.85 -14.58 -9.83
CA LEU A 259 -7.14 -14.22 -11.21
C LEU A 259 -8.27 -13.21 -11.21
N GLY A 260 -8.03 -12.03 -11.77
CA GLY A 260 -8.99 -10.93 -11.81
C GLY A 260 -9.12 -10.36 -13.22
N ALA A 261 -10.30 -9.82 -13.51
CA ALA A 261 -10.55 -9.03 -14.69
C ALA A 261 -11.39 -7.81 -14.35
N SER A 262 -11.17 -6.71 -15.07
CA SER A 262 -12.01 -5.54 -15.04
C SER A 262 -12.29 -5.01 -16.45
N ALA A 263 -13.46 -4.40 -16.65
CA ALA A 263 -13.84 -3.82 -17.93
C ALA A 263 -14.64 -2.53 -17.71
N PRO A 264 -14.31 -1.42 -18.40
CA PRO A 264 -15.12 -0.21 -18.37
C PRO A 264 -16.48 -0.47 -19.01
N VAL A 265 -17.54 0.05 -18.40
CA VAL A 265 -18.92 -0.03 -18.90
C VAL A 265 -19.52 1.37 -18.94
N GLY A 266 -19.70 1.90 -20.16
CA GLY A 266 -20.14 3.27 -20.37
C GLY A 266 -19.08 4.30 -19.97
N ALA A 267 -19.51 5.52 -19.65
CA ALA A 267 -18.60 6.64 -19.43
C ALA A 267 -17.88 6.62 -18.05
N ALA A 268 -18.43 5.91 -17.07
CA ALA A 268 -17.92 5.93 -15.69
C ALA A 268 -18.05 4.58 -14.95
N GLY A 269 -18.64 3.55 -15.56
CA GLY A 269 -18.82 2.26 -14.93
C GLY A 269 -17.57 1.39 -15.04
N LEU A 270 -17.35 0.54 -14.04
CA LEU A 270 -16.32 -0.49 -14.06
C LEU A 270 -16.94 -1.78 -13.52
N VAL A 271 -16.92 -2.84 -14.32
CA VAL A 271 -17.26 -4.19 -13.86
C VAL A 271 -15.98 -4.91 -13.50
N LYS A 272 -15.99 -5.63 -12.37
CA LYS A 272 -14.85 -6.38 -11.85
C LYS A 272 -15.28 -7.80 -11.48
N ALA A 273 -14.41 -8.76 -11.71
CA ALA A 273 -14.57 -10.13 -11.26
C ALA A 273 -13.21 -10.69 -10.85
N SER A 274 -13.18 -11.45 -9.76
CA SER A 274 -11.98 -12.14 -9.30
C SER A 274 -12.31 -13.56 -8.86
N TYR A 275 -11.32 -14.44 -9.01
CA TYR A 275 -11.28 -15.76 -8.42
C TYR A 275 -10.02 -15.85 -7.57
N ASN A 276 -10.21 -16.14 -6.29
CA ASN A 276 -9.12 -16.36 -5.36
C ASN A 276 -9.17 -17.79 -4.83
N ARG A 277 -8.03 -18.49 -4.88
CA ARG A 277 -7.87 -19.83 -4.30
C ARG A 277 -6.76 -19.80 -3.27
N TYR A 278 -7.08 -20.36 -2.11
CA TYR A 278 -6.21 -20.47 -0.97
C TYR A 278 -6.01 -21.96 -0.66
N GLU A 279 -4.75 -22.41 -0.64
CA GLU A 279 -4.35 -23.79 -0.28
C GLU A 279 -3.47 -23.80 0.96
#